data_AF-A0A2U3APY4-F1
#
_entry.id   AF-A0A2U3APY4-F1
#
_cell.length_a   1.000
_cell.length_b   1.000
_cell.length_c   1.000
_cell.angle_alpha   90.00
_cell.angle_beta   90.00
_cell.angle_gamma   90.00
#
_symmetry.space_group_name_H-M   'P 1'
#
loop_
_entity.id
_entity.type
_entity.pdbx_description
1 polymer ?
#
loop_
_entity_poly.entity_id
_entity_poly.type
_entity_poly.pdbx_seq_one_letter_code
_entity_poly.pdbx_strand_id
1 'polypeptide(L)'
;MGLLQRLKYSIEADLHQFFDKKEKKNPIAMLNQYIREAEKQTEETGKYLERQSQLKYKLEKEFVYATEMVEKRQNQLTLAQASGELDLVEFAQDEVTAYVTRQTALSASIEQVTQELFNLERKYEEMKHKIKDMKVRQLQLMGKENVVRANTEMDRVLSPESRNKHNERLDTFEVMENYIDNLGKKIDHEHEITSMEERLALLEKKDVPMNKSID
;
A
#
# COMPACT_ATOMS: atom_id res chain seq x y z
N MET A 1 -19.24 7.26 -7.85
CA MET A 1 -18.25 7.26 -8.96
C MET A 1 -16.85 7.42 -8.36
N GLY A 2 -16.13 6.31 -8.18
CA GLY A 2 -14.94 6.23 -7.32
C GLY A 2 -13.68 6.87 -7.92
N LEU A 3 -12.84 7.46 -7.05
CA LEU A 3 -11.54 8.04 -7.39
C LEU A 3 -10.63 7.06 -8.15
N LEU A 4 -10.77 5.75 -7.89
CA LEU A 4 -10.05 4.68 -8.59
C LEU A 4 -10.46 4.51 -10.07
N GLN A 5 -11.73 4.77 -10.42
CA GLN A 5 -12.16 4.80 -11.83
C GLN A 5 -11.65 6.07 -12.54
N ARG A 6 -11.57 7.19 -11.82
CA ARG A 6 -10.86 8.38 -12.30
C ARG A 6 -9.37 8.10 -12.51
N LEU A 7 -8.71 7.33 -11.65
CA LEU A 7 -7.30 6.95 -11.79
C LEU A 7 -7.02 6.06 -13.03
N LYS A 8 -7.90 5.08 -13.31
CA LYS A 8 -7.72 4.18 -14.47
C LYS A 8 -7.92 4.90 -15.81
N TYR A 9 -8.87 5.84 -15.89
CA TYR A 9 -9.15 6.59 -17.13
C TYR A 9 -8.34 7.88 -17.28
N SER A 10 -7.81 8.46 -16.19
CA SER A 10 -6.94 9.65 -16.23
C SER A 10 -5.54 9.34 -16.76
N ILE A 11 -4.95 8.18 -16.45
CA ILE A 11 -3.57 7.90 -16.88
C ILE A 11 -3.45 7.79 -18.41
N GLU A 12 -4.36 7.10 -19.08
CA GLU A 12 -4.34 6.95 -20.55
C GLU A 12 -4.85 8.20 -21.27
N ALA A 13 -5.92 8.82 -20.77
CA ALA A 13 -6.53 9.98 -21.42
C ALA A 13 -5.76 11.28 -21.16
N ASP A 14 -5.26 11.54 -19.95
CA ASP A 14 -4.51 12.77 -19.67
C ASP A 14 -3.11 12.74 -20.31
N LEU A 15 -2.49 11.57 -20.47
CA LEU A 15 -1.23 11.48 -21.22
C LEU A 15 -1.45 11.86 -22.70
N HIS A 16 -2.45 11.29 -23.37
CA HIS A 16 -2.69 11.59 -24.79
C HIS A 16 -3.31 12.96 -25.04
N GLN A 17 -4.18 13.46 -24.16
CA GLN A 17 -4.92 14.70 -24.36
C GLN A 17 -4.13 15.96 -23.92
N PHE A 18 -3.10 15.83 -23.08
CA PHE A 18 -2.25 16.96 -22.67
C PHE A 18 -0.92 17.08 -23.42
N PHE A 19 -0.49 16.06 -24.17
CA PHE A 19 0.55 16.28 -25.20
C PHE A 19 0.11 17.29 -26.26
N ASP A 20 -1.20 17.51 -26.42
CA ASP A 20 -1.79 18.38 -27.44
C ASP A 20 -1.96 19.85 -26.98
N LYS A 21 -1.81 20.16 -25.69
CA LYS A 21 -1.90 21.53 -25.16
C LYS A 21 -0.53 22.12 -24.84
N LYS A 22 -0.15 23.06 -25.70
CA LYS A 22 1.05 23.91 -25.72
C LYS A 22 1.34 24.69 -24.41
N GLU A 23 1.68 24.01 -23.32
CA GLU A 23 2.49 24.60 -22.25
C GLU A 23 3.77 23.79 -22.06
N LYS A 24 4.90 24.47 -22.24
CA LYS A 24 6.27 23.99 -22.02
C LYS A 24 6.51 23.62 -20.55
N LYS A 25 5.81 22.63 -20.00
CA LYS A 25 6.06 22.12 -18.65
C LYS A 25 7.10 21.02 -18.74
N ASN A 26 8.13 21.12 -17.90
CA ASN A 26 9.18 20.11 -17.82
C ASN A 26 8.52 18.75 -17.46
N PRO A 27 8.53 17.75 -18.36
CA PRO A 27 7.83 16.48 -18.14
C PRO A 27 8.36 15.74 -16.90
N ILE A 28 9.62 15.97 -16.52
CA ILE A 28 10.22 15.43 -15.29
C ILE A 28 9.62 16.11 -14.07
N ALA A 29 9.43 17.43 -14.09
CA ALA A 29 8.84 18.15 -12.96
C ALA A 29 7.39 17.72 -12.69
N MET A 30 6.60 17.48 -13.74
CA MET A 30 5.25 16.90 -13.60
C MET A 30 5.31 15.48 -13.03
N LEU A 31 6.17 14.61 -13.56
CA LEU A 31 6.31 13.24 -13.05
C LEU A 31 6.72 13.22 -11.57
N ASN A 32 7.60 14.14 -11.14
CA ASN A 32 8.01 14.29 -9.75
C ASN A 32 6.83 14.65 -8.85
N GLN A 33 5.95 15.54 -9.31
CA GLN A 33 4.74 15.89 -8.56
C GLN A 33 3.81 14.68 -8.42
N TYR A 34 3.57 13.95 -9.51
CA TYR A 34 2.75 12.74 -9.46
C TYR A 34 3.31 11.67 -8.54
N ILE A 35 4.63 11.44 -8.55
CA ILE A 35 5.27 10.48 -7.64
C ILE A 35 5.00 10.89 -6.19
N ARG A 36 5.20 12.15 -5.82
CA ARG A 36 4.95 12.63 -4.45
C ARG A 36 3.50 12.49 -4.01
N GLU A 37 2.55 12.82 -4.90
CA GLU A 37 1.13 12.68 -4.61
C GLU A 37 0.74 11.21 -4.44
N ALA A 38 1.27 10.33 -5.29
CA ALA A 38 1.05 8.88 -5.19
C ALA A 38 1.66 8.30 -3.91
N GLU A 39 2.87 8.70 -3.54
CA GLU A 39 3.52 8.31 -2.28
C GLU A 39 2.66 8.70 -1.08
N LYS A 40 2.19 9.95 -1.03
CA LYS A 40 1.33 10.43 0.05
C LYS A 40 0.02 9.63 0.15
N GLN A 41 -0.65 9.41 -0.99
CA GLN A 41 -1.88 8.62 -1.02
C GLN A 41 -1.65 7.17 -0.61
N THR A 42 -0.48 6.61 -0.94
CA THR A 42 -0.10 5.25 -0.54
C THR A 42 0.10 5.20 0.96
N GLU A 43 0.87 6.11 1.56
CA GLU A 43 1.04 6.20 3.03
C GLU A 43 -0.32 6.34 3.76
N GLU A 44 -1.21 7.18 3.27
CA GLU A 44 -2.57 7.31 3.83
C GLU A 44 -3.37 6.00 3.73
N THR A 45 -3.22 5.27 2.63
CA THR A 45 -3.85 3.96 2.43
C THR A 45 -3.29 2.92 3.40
N GLY A 46 -1.97 2.93 3.65
CA GLY A 46 -1.33 2.07 4.65
C GLY A 46 -1.93 2.23 6.05
N LYS A 47 -2.22 3.48 6.47
CA LYS A 47 -2.89 3.77 7.75
C LYS A 47 -4.31 3.18 7.84
N TYR A 48 -5.06 3.15 6.73
CA TYR A 48 -6.38 2.49 6.72
C TYR A 48 -6.25 0.97 6.82
N LEU A 49 -5.24 0.40 6.16
CA LEU A 49 -4.97 -1.02 6.23
C LEU A 49 -4.59 -1.46 7.65
N GLU A 50 -3.70 -0.71 8.32
CA GLU A 50 -3.32 -0.96 9.71
C GLU A 50 -4.55 -0.93 10.64
N ARG A 51 -5.41 0.08 10.49
CA ARG A 51 -6.66 0.19 11.27
C ARG A 51 -7.59 -1.00 11.03
N GLN A 52 -7.71 -1.47 9.78
CA GLN A 52 -8.53 -2.63 9.46
C GLN A 52 -7.97 -3.91 10.10
N SER A 53 -6.65 -4.08 10.09
CA SER A 53 -5.97 -5.18 10.81
C SER A 53 -6.22 -5.12 12.33
N GLN A 54 -6.18 -3.94 12.93
CA GLN A 54 -6.49 -3.76 14.35
C GLN A 54 -7.96 -4.07 14.67
N LEU A 55 -8.90 -3.72 13.79
CA LEU A 55 -10.31 -4.07 13.94
C LEU A 55 -10.54 -5.58 13.86
N LYS A 56 -9.90 -6.26 12.90
CA LYS A 56 -9.91 -7.73 12.81
C LYS A 56 -9.45 -8.38 14.11
N TYR A 57 -8.32 -7.93 14.64
CA TYR A 57 -7.78 -8.45 15.90
C TYR A 57 -8.73 -8.26 17.09
N LYS A 58 -9.45 -7.13 17.15
CA LYS A 58 -10.47 -6.90 18.18
C LYS A 58 -11.66 -7.86 18.03
N LEU A 59 -12.14 -8.07 16.81
CA LEU A 59 -13.20 -9.05 16.54
C LEU A 59 -12.79 -10.46 16.95
N GLU A 60 -11.55 -10.86 16.65
CA GLU A 60 -10.99 -12.16 17.04
C GLU A 60 -10.93 -12.33 18.56
N LYS A 61 -10.56 -11.27 19.30
CA LYS A 61 -10.60 -11.29 20.78
C LYS A 61 -12.01 -11.48 21.32
N GLU A 62 -12.98 -10.74 20.79
CA GLU A 62 -14.38 -10.87 21.19
C GLU A 62 -14.94 -12.26 20.85
N PHE A 63 -14.50 -12.85 19.74
CA PHE A 63 -14.89 -14.19 19.34
C PHE A 63 -14.36 -15.25 20.31
N VAL A 64 -13.10 -15.15 20.74
CA VAL A 64 -12.52 -16.02 21.77
C VAL A 64 -13.31 -15.89 23.07
N TYR A 65 -13.56 -14.66 23.52
CA TYR A 65 -14.34 -14.42 24.74
C TYR A 65 -15.76 -15.00 24.65
N ALA A 66 -16.46 -14.79 23.53
CA ALA A 66 -17.80 -15.35 23.33
C ALA A 66 -17.77 -16.88 23.36
N THR A 67 -16.74 -17.50 22.78
CA THR A 67 -16.54 -18.95 22.79
C THR A 67 -16.36 -19.49 24.22
N GLU A 68 -15.50 -18.85 25.01
CA GLU A 68 -15.31 -19.18 26.43
C GLU A 68 -16.60 -19.04 27.24
N MET A 69 -17.41 -18.02 26.93
CA MET A 69 -18.70 -17.81 27.61
C MET A 69 -19.74 -18.86 27.21
N VAL A 70 -19.80 -19.29 25.94
CA VAL A 70 -20.65 -20.41 25.51
C VAL A 70 -20.31 -21.66 26.33
N GLU A 71 -19.03 -22.03 26.39
CA GLU A 71 -18.59 -23.22 27.13
C GLU A 71 -18.95 -23.13 28.61
N LYS A 72 -18.67 -21.99 29.24
CA LYS A 72 -19.00 -21.74 30.64
C LYS A 72 -20.51 -21.86 30.91
N ARG A 73 -21.35 -21.22 30.09
CA ARG A 73 -22.80 -21.22 30.26
C ARG A 73 -23.40 -22.59 29.97
N GLN A 74 -22.85 -23.35 29.04
CA GLN A 74 -23.26 -24.72 28.77
C GLN A 74 -23.00 -25.65 29.97
N ASN A 75 -21.85 -25.50 30.63
CA ASN A 75 -21.54 -26.23 31.87
C ASN A 75 -22.50 -25.84 33.00
N GLN A 76 -22.84 -24.56 33.14
CA GLN A 76 -23.79 -24.08 34.15
C GLN A 76 -25.22 -24.54 33.88
N LEU A 77 -25.64 -24.56 32.61
CA LEU A 77 -26.93 -25.12 32.20
C LEU A 77 -27.04 -26.60 32.58
N THR A 78 -26.00 -27.38 32.30
CA THR A 78 -25.96 -28.81 32.66
C THR A 78 -26.05 -29.01 34.17
N LEU A 79 -25.37 -28.17 34.96
CA LEU A 79 -25.45 -28.19 36.43
C LEU A 79 -26.86 -27.84 36.94
N ALA A 80 -27.50 -26.79 36.39
CA ALA A 80 -28.84 -26.38 36.77
C ALA A 80 -29.90 -27.43 36.42
N GLN A 81 -29.73 -28.11 35.28
CA GLN A 81 -30.59 -29.24 34.89
C GLN A 81 -30.46 -30.41 35.88
N ALA A 82 -29.24 -30.69 36.36
CA ALA A 82 -28.99 -31.73 37.34
C ALA A 82 -29.54 -31.39 38.74
N SER A 83 -29.57 -30.11 39.13
CA SER A 83 -30.15 -29.67 40.41
C SER A 83 -31.69 -29.53 40.36
N GLY A 84 -32.29 -29.50 39.18
CA GLY A 84 -33.74 -29.33 38.99
C GLY A 84 -34.24 -27.91 39.22
N GLU A 85 -33.34 -26.92 39.29
CA GLU A 85 -33.69 -25.51 39.46
C GLU A 85 -34.10 -24.89 38.12
N LEU A 86 -35.40 -25.00 37.79
CA LEU A 86 -35.95 -24.61 36.48
C LEU A 86 -35.64 -23.14 36.09
N ASP A 87 -35.72 -22.21 37.03
CA ASP A 87 -35.43 -20.79 36.78
C ASP A 87 -33.96 -20.59 36.33
N LEU A 88 -33.03 -21.35 36.90
CA LEU A 88 -31.61 -21.30 36.50
C LEU A 88 -31.36 -22.00 35.16
N VAL A 89 -32.15 -23.04 34.84
CA VAL A 89 -32.10 -23.71 33.54
C VAL A 89 -32.53 -22.74 32.43
N GLU A 90 -33.65 -22.05 32.60
CA GLU A 90 -34.16 -21.07 31.63
C GLU A 90 -33.13 -19.94 31.42
N PHE A 91 -32.65 -19.34 32.50
CA PHE A 91 -31.64 -18.28 32.43
C PHE A 91 -30.34 -18.73 31.73
N ALA A 92 -29.81 -19.91 32.07
CA ALA A 92 -28.59 -20.41 31.46
C ALA A 92 -28.78 -20.76 29.98
N GLN A 93 -29.97 -21.26 29.60
CA GLN A 93 -30.31 -21.56 28.22
C GLN A 93 -30.39 -20.29 27.36
N ASP A 94 -30.98 -19.22 27.88
CA ASP A 94 -31.03 -17.93 27.20
C ASP A 94 -29.62 -17.35 27.00
N GLU A 95 -28.78 -17.42 28.04
CA GLU A 95 -27.38 -16.98 27.96
C GLU A 95 -26.57 -17.76 26.92
N VAL A 96 -26.69 -19.11 26.90
CA VAL A 96 -26.05 -19.94 25.87
C VAL A 96 -26.49 -19.47 24.48
N THR A 97 -27.79 -19.29 24.27
CA THR A 97 -28.36 -18.88 22.98
C THR A 97 -27.82 -17.50 22.55
N ALA A 98 -27.74 -16.55 23.48
CA ALA A 98 -27.20 -15.21 23.22
C ALA A 98 -25.71 -15.25 22.81
N TYR A 99 -24.89 -16.01 23.53
CA TYR A 99 -23.46 -16.11 23.22
C TYR A 99 -23.18 -16.92 21.93
N VAL A 100 -23.94 -17.97 21.64
CA VAL A 100 -23.84 -18.73 20.37
C VAL A 100 -24.20 -17.83 19.18
N THR A 101 -25.27 -17.03 19.32
CA THR A 101 -25.66 -16.06 18.29
C THR A 101 -24.55 -15.03 18.06
N ARG A 102 -23.97 -14.50 19.13
CA ARG A 102 -22.85 -13.56 19.06
C ARG A 102 -21.61 -14.19 18.42
N GLN A 103 -21.24 -15.41 18.81
CA GLN A 103 -20.12 -16.16 18.26
C GLN A 103 -20.27 -16.34 16.74
N THR A 104 -21.47 -16.72 16.29
CA THR A 104 -21.78 -16.91 14.86
C THR A 104 -21.63 -15.59 14.08
N ALA A 105 -22.19 -14.49 14.60
CA ALA A 105 -22.07 -13.17 13.97
C ALA A 105 -20.62 -12.67 13.90
N LEU A 106 -19.85 -12.89 14.97
CA LEU A 106 -18.42 -12.54 15.01
C LEU A 106 -17.61 -13.37 14.02
N SER A 107 -17.86 -14.67 13.92
CA SER A 107 -17.19 -15.55 12.95
C SER A 107 -17.37 -15.07 11.52
N ALA A 108 -18.62 -14.79 11.12
CA ALA A 108 -18.92 -14.26 9.79
C ALA A 108 -18.26 -12.90 9.54
N SER A 109 -18.24 -12.02 10.55
CA SER A 109 -17.60 -10.71 10.45
C SER A 109 -16.07 -10.83 10.29
N ILE A 110 -15.43 -11.74 11.02
CA ILE A 110 -13.99 -12.01 10.90
C ILE A 110 -13.65 -12.54 9.51
N GLU A 111 -14.44 -13.47 8.97
CA GLU A 111 -14.24 -14.00 7.63
C GLU A 111 -14.32 -12.89 6.57
N GLN A 112 -15.37 -12.07 6.62
CA GLN A 112 -15.55 -10.95 5.70
C GLN A 112 -14.39 -9.96 5.78
N VAL A 113 -14.04 -9.52 7.00
CA VAL A 113 -12.93 -8.58 7.21
C VAL A 113 -11.60 -9.17 6.73
N THR A 114 -11.38 -10.48 6.89
CA THR A 114 -10.18 -11.16 6.40
C THR A 114 -10.07 -11.09 4.87
N GLN A 115 -11.18 -11.34 4.17
CA GLN A 115 -11.21 -11.26 2.70
C GLN A 115 -11.03 -9.82 2.21
N GLU A 116 -11.66 -8.86 2.88
CA GLU A 116 -11.50 -7.44 2.57
C GLU A 116 -10.06 -6.97 2.78
N LEU A 117 -9.43 -7.36 3.90
CA LEU A 117 -8.04 -7.03 4.21
C LEU A 117 -7.09 -7.58 3.15
N PHE A 118 -7.26 -8.84 2.73
CA PHE A 118 -6.47 -9.46 1.66
C PHE A 118 -6.56 -8.66 0.35
N ASN A 119 -7.77 -8.22 -0.01
CA ASN A 119 -7.97 -7.42 -1.22
C ASN A 119 -7.36 -6.02 -1.12
N LEU A 120 -7.39 -5.42 0.07
CA LEU A 120 -6.76 -4.12 0.33
C LEU A 120 -5.23 -4.22 0.27
N GLU A 121 -4.65 -5.25 0.89
CA GLU A 121 -3.21 -5.55 0.84
C GLU A 121 -2.71 -5.69 -0.59
N ARG A 122 -3.41 -6.46 -1.43
CA ARG A 122 -3.02 -6.62 -2.83
C ARG A 122 -3.00 -5.29 -3.58
N LYS A 123 -4.02 -4.46 -3.40
CA LYS A 123 -4.10 -3.13 -4.04
C LYS A 123 -3.03 -2.18 -3.51
N TYR A 124 -2.69 -2.28 -2.23
CA TYR A 124 -1.61 -1.50 -1.61
C TYR A 124 -0.26 -1.85 -2.23
N GLU A 125 0.04 -3.13 -2.41
CA GLU A 125 1.26 -3.56 -3.11
C GLU A 125 1.26 -3.13 -4.58
N GLU A 126 0.13 -3.23 -5.28
CA GLU A 126 -0.01 -2.69 -6.65
C GLU A 126 0.30 -1.18 -6.70
N MET A 127 -0.08 -0.39 -5.68
CA MET A 127 0.28 1.03 -5.58
C MET A 127 1.78 1.24 -5.37
N LYS A 128 2.41 0.48 -4.46
CA LYS A 128 3.87 0.50 -4.23
C LYS A 128 4.64 0.21 -5.52
N HIS A 129 4.23 -0.82 -6.28
CA HIS A 129 4.85 -1.16 -7.57
C HIS A 129 4.73 -0.03 -8.59
N LYS A 130 3.53 0.57 -8.75
CA LYS A 130 3.35 1.69 -9.68
C LYS A 130 4.23 2.89 -9.35
N ILE A 131 4.42 3.20 -8.07
CA ILE A 131 5.35 4.26 -7.65
C ILE A 131 6.77 3.93 -8.07
N LYS A 132 7.21 2.68 -7.86
CA LYS A 132 8.53 2.22 -8.28
C LYS A 132 8.72 2.31 -9.79
N ASP A 133 7.72 1.92 -10.58
CA ASP A 133 7.75 2.04 -12.05
C ASP A 133 7.84 3.50 -12.50
N MET A 134 7.11 4.41 -11.85
CA MET A 134 7.21 5.85 -12.12
C MET A 134 8.59 6.40 -11.80
N LYS A 135 9.24 5.97 -10.70
CA LYS A 135 10.62 6.33 -10.37
C LYS A 135 11.63 5.80 -11.39
N VAL A 136 11.46 4.57 -11.88
CA VAL A 136 12.28 4.05 -12.99
C VAL A 136 12.09 4.89 -14.24
N ARG A 137 10.85 5.28 -14.56
CA ARG A 137 10.56 6.14 -15.71
C ARG A 137 11.18 7.52 -15.58
N GLN A 138 11.19 8.08 -14.36
CA GLN A 138 11.86 9.34 -14.04
C GLN A 138 13.37 9.27 -14.37
N LEU A 139 14.06 8.21 -13.94
CA LEU A 139 15.47 7.99 -14.26
C LEU A 139 15.72 7.89 -15.77
N GLN A 140 14.86 7.18 -16.50
CA GLN A 140 14.96 7.06 -17.96
C GLN A 140 14.82 8.43 -18.66
N LEU A 141 13.88 9.27 -18.20
CA LEU A 141 13.67 10.61 -18.77
C LEU A 141 14.88 11.52 -18.50
N MET A 142 15.43 11.48 -17.29
CA MET A 142 16.66 12.21 -16.94
C MET A 142 17.85 11.77 -17.82
N GLY A 143 18.04 10.46 -18.00
CA GLY A 143 19.09 9.94 -18.87
C GLY A 143 18.93 10.41 -20.32
N LYS A 144 17.70 10.41 -20.84
CA LYS A 144 17.40 10.88 -22.21
C LYS A 144 17.65 12.38 -22.37
N GLU A 145 17.30 13.17 -21.35
CA GLU A 145 17.59 14.61 -21.31
C GLU A 145 19.09 14.89 -21.33
N ASN A 146 19.88 14.13 -20.56
CA ASN A 146 21.34 14.25 -20.54
C ASN A 146 21.96 14.01 -21.92
N VAL A 147 21.51 12.98 -22.64
CA VAL A 147 21.99 12.68 -24.00
C VAL A 147 21.67 13.82 -24.98
N VAL A 148 20.43 14.33 -24.97
CA VAL A 148 20.02 15.43 -25.85
C VAL A 148 20.84 16.69 -25.58
N ARG A 149 21.06 17.02 -24.30
CA ARG A 149 21.88 18.18 -23.90
C ARG A 149 23.33 18.02 -24.31
N ALA A 150 23.94 16.87 -24.06
CA ALA A 150 25.32 16.58 -24.44
C ALA A 150 25.51 16.72 -25.96
N ASN A 151 24.62 16.15 -26.77
CA ASN A 151 24.66 16.31 -28.23
C ASN A 151 24.53 17.78 -28.64
N THR A 152 23.62 18.54 -28.03
CA THR A 152 23.42 19.97 -28.34
C THR A 152 24.68 20.80 -28.04
N GLU A 153 25.34 20.57 -26.90
CA GLU A 153 26.59 21.27 -26.56
C GLU A 153 27.75 20.83 -27.44
N MET A 154 27.84 19.53 -27.77
CA MET A 154 28.83 19.02 -28.71
C MET A 154 28.65 19.65 -30.09
N ASP A 155 27.43 19.69 -30.62
CA ASP A 155 27.11 20.31 -31.91
C ASP A 155 27.46 21.81 -31.91
N ARG A 156 27.22 22.51 -30.79
CA ARG A 156 27.59 23.92 -30.62
C ARG A 156 29.09 24.17 -30.66
N VAL A 157 29.89 23.25 -30.09
CA VAL A 157 31.36 23.32 -30.11
C VAL A 157 31.92 22.93 -31.48
N LEU A 158 31.35 21.90 -32.10
CA LEU A 158 31.77 21.36 -33.40
C LEU A 158 31.32 22.23 -34.58
N SER A 159 30.24 23.01 -34.44
CA SER A 159 29.68 23.91 -35.48
C SER A 159 29.58 25.37 -35.03
N PRO A 160 30.71 26.06 -34.79
CA PRO A 160 30.75 27.41 -34.20
C PRO A 160 30.19 28.53 -35.09
N GLU A 161 29.88 28.26 -36.36
CA GLU A 161 29.31 29.22 -37.32
C GLU A 161 27.83 29.56 -37.03
N SER A 162 27.18 28.84 -36.10
CA SER A 162 25.76 28.99 -35.74
C SER A 162 25.49 29.91 -34.54
N ARG A 163 26.51 30.62 -34.03
CA ARG A 163 26.52 31.31 -32.71
C ARG A 163 25.59 32.52 -32.53
N ASN A 164 24.88 32.96 -33.56
CA ASN A 164 24.03 34.16 -33.46
C ASN A 164 22.58 33.82 -33.11
N LYS A 165 22.30 33.40 -31.86
CA LYS A 165 21.02 33.65 -31.12
C LYS A 165 20.87 32.72 -29.89
N HIS A 166 20.94 33.32 -28.70
CA HIS A 166 20.38 32.90 -27.38
C HIS A 166 21.42 32.75 -26.26
N ASN A 167 21.57 33.79 -25.45
CA ASN A 167 22.42 33.86 -24.26
C ASN A 167 21.60 34.18 -22.97
N GLU A 168 20.38 33.65 -22.81
CA GLU A 168 19.52 34.01 -21.66
C GLU A 168 18.92 32.81 -20.89
N ARG A 169 19.39 31.57 -21.08
CA ARG A 169 18.83 30.37 -20.40
C ARG A 169 19.77 29.67 -19.41
N LEU A 170 20.76 30.37 -18.88
CA LEU A 170 21.82 29.78 -18.05
C LEU A 170 21.56 29.87 -16.53
N ASP A 171 20.88 30.92 -16.03
CA ASP A 171 20.77 31.13 -14.56
C ASP A 171 19.66 30.34 -13.85
N THR A 172 18.69 29.79 -14.57
CA THR A 172 17.62 28.95 -13.97
C THR A 172 18.05 27.51 -13.67
N PHE A 173 19.31 27.15 -13.97
CA PHE A 173 19.75 25.77 -14.10
C PHE A 173 20.49 25.23 -12.87
N GLU A 174 21.34 26.04 -12.23
CA GLU A 174 22.08 25.70 -11.00
C GLU A 174 21.14 25.43 -9.80
N VAL A 175 19.95 26.03 -9.84
CA VAL A 175 18.87 25.80 -8.87
C VAL A 175 18.26 24.39 -9.00
N MET A 176 18.28 23.81 -10.21
CA MET A 176 17.70 22.49 -10.47
C MET A 176 18.65 21.34 -10.09
N GLU A 177 19.96 21.54 -10.26
CA GLU A 177 21.00 20.56 -9.92
C GLU A 177 21.04 20.28 -8.41
N ASN A 178 20.98 21.35 -7.60
CA ASN A 178 20.87 21.26 -6.14
C ASN A 178 19.56 20.59 -5.65
N TYR A 179 18.50 20.61 -6.46
CA TYR A 179 17.23 19.93 -6.12
C TYR A 179 17.31 18.42 -6.35
N ILE A 180 18.07 17.99 -7.37
CA ILE A 180 18.25 16.59 -7.75
C ILE A 180 19.15 15.86 -6.74
N ASP A 181 20.24 16.49 -6.31
CA ASP A 181 21.16 15.91 -5.32
C ASP A 181 20.50 15.68 -3.94
N ASN A 182 19.55 16.53 -3.57
CA ASN A 182 18.80 16.40 -2.32
C ASN A 182 17.69 15.32 -2.39
N LEU A 183 17.22 14.96 -3.58
CA LEU A 183 16.24 13.88 -3.79
C LEU A 183 16.90 12.49 -3.75
N GLY A 184 18.13 12.37 -4.25
CA GLY A 184 18.89 11.10 -4.22
C GLY A 184 19.27 10.63 -2.82
N LYS A 185 19.39 11.54 -1.84
CA LYS A 185 19.82 11.24 -0.46
C LYS A 185 18.69 10.82 0.50
N LYS A 186 17.42 10.79 0.06
CA LYS A 186 16.26 10.48 0.92
C LYS A 186 15.59 9.13 0.64
N ILE A 187 16.22 8.26 -0.14
CA ILE A 187 15.72 6.88 -0.34
C ILE A 187 16.33 5.97 0.71
N ASP A 188 16.02 6.26 1.96
CA ASP A 188 16.08 5.29 3.05
C ASP A 188 14.80 5.52 3.84
N HIS A 189 13.78 4.71 3.57
CA HIS A 189 12.65 4.60 4.49
C HIS A 189 12.25 3.14 4.65
N GLU A 190 12.25 2.79 5.94
CA GLU A 190 11.73 1.61 6.61
C GLU A 190 10.83 0.73 5.76
N HIS A 191 11.20 -0.56 5.71
CA HIS A 191 10.34 -1.61 5.24
C HIS A 191 9.09 -1.68 6.13
N GLU A 192 8.00 -1.03 5.70
CA GLU A 192 6.66 -1.37 6.19
C GLU A 192 6.31 -2.76 5.65
N ILE A 193 6.69 -3.79 6.42
CA ILE A 193 6.36 -5.18 6.12
C ILE A 193 4.84 -5.32 6.16
N THR A 194 4.23 -5.63 5.03
CA THR A 194 2.79 -5.94 4.98
C THR A 194 2.52 -7.34 5.53
N SER A 195 1.29 -7.64 5.97
CA SER A 195 0.95 -8.98 6.47
C SER A 195 1.22 -10.08 5.43
N MET A 196 1.09 -9.76 4.13
CA MET A 196 1.44 -10.68 3.06
C MET A 196 2.95 -10.93 2.97
N GLU A 197 3.77 -9.88 3.03
CA GLU A 197 5.23 -10.02 3.07
C GLU A 197 5.68 -10.81 4.29
N GLU A 198 5.06 -10.58 5.47
CA GLU A 198 5.33 -11.36 6.68
C GLU A 198 4.95 -12.85 6.49
N ARG A 199 3.79 -13.14 5.89
CA ARG A 199 3.38 -14.52 5.58
C ARG A 199 4.33 -15.20 4.62
N LEU A 200 4.80 -14.50 3.60
CA LEU A 200 5.80 -15.03 2.66
C LEU A 200 7.14 -15.28 3.37
N ALA A 201 7.60 -14.36 4.21
CA ALA A 201 8.82 -14.53 5.00
C ALA A 201 8.73 -15.73 5.96
N LEU A 202 7.55 -15.97 6.55
CA LEU A 202 7.29 -17.15 7.38
C LEU A 202 7.32 -18.45 6.56
N LEU A 203 6.83 -18.44 5.32
CA LEU A 203 6.92 -19.58 4.41
C LEU A 203 8.37 -19.84 4.01
N GLU A 204 9.12 -18.81 3.62
CA GLU A 204 10.55 -18.91 3.31
C GLU A 204 11.33 -19.51 4.48
N LYS A 205 11.04 -19.08 5.72
CA LYS A 205 11.67 -19.64 6.93
C LYS A 205 11.30 -21.10 7.19
N LYS A 206 10.10 -21.54 6.81
CA LYS A 206 9.65 -22.93 6.95
C LYS A 206 10.20 -23.83 5.84
N ASP A 207 10.45 -23.28 4.65
CA ASP A 207 10.99 -23.99 3.50
C ASP A 207 12.53 -24.00 3.44
N VAL A 208 13.24 -23.31 4.35
CA VAL A 208 14.70 -23.54 4.51
C VAL A 208 14.89 -24.99 4.96
N PRO A 209 15.43 -25.87 4.10
CA PRO A 209 15.71 -27.23 4.52
C PRO A 209 16.76 -27.16 5.61
N MET A 210 16.55 -27.95 6.67
CA MET A 210 17.58 -28.37 7.62
C MET A 210 18.60 -29.28 6.89
N ASN A 211 19.17 -28.79 5.78
CA ASN A 211 20.18 -29.46 4.98
C ASN A 211 21.28 -28.44 4.64
N LYS A 212 21.91 -27.93 5.70
CA LYS A 212 23.32 -27.56 5.68
C LYS A 212 24.01 -28.38 6.77
N SER A 213 24.03 -29.69 6.55
CA SER A 213 24.98 -30.59 7.19
C SER A 213 25.34 -31.65 6.17
N ILE A 214 26.66 -31.81 5.93
CA ILE A 214 27.33 -32.80 5.06
C ILE A 214 27.39 -32.29 3.60
N ASP A 215 28.53 -31.96 2.99
CA ASP A 215 29.97 -32.24 3.21
C ASP A 215 30.83 -30.97 3.00
#